data_AF-A0A5C2M6N0-F1
#
_entry.id   AF-A0A5C2M6N0-F1
#
_cell.length_a   1.000
_cell.length_b   1.000
_cell.length_c   1.000
_cell.angle_alpha   90.00
_cell.angle_beta   90.00
_cell.angle_gamma   90.00
#
_symmetry.space_group_name_H-M   'P 1'
#
loop_
_entity.id
_entity.type
_entity.pdbx_description
1 polymer ?
#
loop_
_entity_poly.entity_id
_entity_poly.type
_entity_poly.pdbx_seq_one_letter_code
_entity_poly.pdbx_strand_id
1 'polypeptide(L)'
;MQRSSYPAGGDELMTIDQVQQTLRRSRASIYRYVNTNNETINPPFDPQRLNPEHRKSRREPLLFHPNEVARFARDVMGITTLQVELKTTPPNPTDDLLKEILGELKHIREVLERVEKLLGS
;
A
#
# COMPACT_ATOMS: atom_id res chain seq x y z
N MET A 1 7.82 -27.07 -16.68
CA MET A 1 8.67 -26.50 -15.62
C MET A 1 7.90 -25.39 -14.94
N GLN A 2 7.43 -25.60 -13.71
CA GLN A 2 6.75 -24.59 -12.91
C GLN A 2 7.78 -23.84 -12.07
N ARG A 3 7.79 -22.50 -12.15
CA ARG A 3 8.37 -21.62 -11.13
C ARG A 3 7.38 -20.51 -10.85
N SER A 4 6.51 -20.75 -9.87
CA SER A 4 5.81 -19.69 -9.16
C SER A 4 6.77 -19.18 -8.09
N SER A 5 7.58 -18.18 -8.43
CA SER A 5 8.41 -17.45 -7.48
C SER A 5 7.73 -16.11 -7.22
N TYR A 6 7.01 -16.01 -6.11
CA TYR A 6 6.78 -14.69 -5.51
C TYR A 6 8.16 -14.17 -5.08
N PRO A 7 8.62 -13.00 -5.54
CA PRO A 7 9.87 -12.44 -5.06
C PRO A 7 9.68 -12.01 -3.61
N ALA A 8 10.56 -12.51 -2.75
CA ALA A 8 10.75 -12.05 -1.39
C ALA A 8 11.45 -10.69 -1.41
N GLY A 9 10.88 -9.69 -0.73
CA GLY A 9 11.59 -8.53 -0.20
C GLY A 9 12.01 -7.43 -1.19
N GLY A 10 11.13 -6.44 -1.36
CA GLY A 10 11.41 -4.99 -1.34
C GLY A 10 12.51 -4.43 -2.24
N ASP A 11 12.15 -4.03 -3.47
CA ASP A 11 12.55 -2.75 -4.13
C ASP A 11 12.21 -2.74 -5.63
N GLU A 12 11.99 -3.92 -6.23
CA GLU A 12 11.67 -3.98 -7.65
C GLU A 12 10.18 -3.69 -7.90
N LEU A 13 9.92 -2.55 -8.54
CA LEU A 13 8.59 -2.14 -8.96
C LEU A 13 8.03 -3.11 -10.01
N MET A 14 6.73 -3.39 -9.90
CA MET A 14 6.02 -4.25 -10.84
C MET A 14 5.49 -3.45 -12.03
N THR A 15 5.70 -3.98 -13.23
CA THR A 15 5.05 -3.53 -14.46
C THR A 15 3.59 -3.99 -14.52
N ILE A 16 2.78 -3.36 -15.38
CA ILE A 16 1.39 -3.82 -15.63
C ILE A 16 1.34 -5.30 -16.01
N ASP A 17 2.30 -5.80 -16.77
CA ASP A 17 2.29 -7.19 -17.24
C ASP A 17 2.46 -8.17 -16.08
N GLN A 18 3.33 -7.84 -15.11
CA GLN A 18 3.48 -8.61 -13.88
C GLN A 18 2.21 -8.53 -13.02
N VAL A 19 1.59 -7.35 -12.90
CA VAL A 19 0.32 -7.18 -12.17
C VAL A 19 -0.81 -8.00 -12.78
N GLN A 20 -0.92 -8.06 -14.11
CA GLN A 20 -1.91 -8.89 -14.80
C GLN A 20 -1.79 -10.37 -14.42
N GLN A 21 -0.55 -10.88 -14.35
CA GLN A 21 -0.26 -12.26 -13.97
C GLN A 21 -0.61 -12.52 -12.51
N THR A 22 -0.21 -11.62 -11.61
CA THR A 22 -0.47 -11.73 -10.17
C THR A 22 -1.97 -11.69 -9.85
N LEU A 23 -2.71 -10.74 -10.42
CA LEU A 23 -4.14 -10.57 -10.16
C LEU A 23 -5.02 -11.48 -11.01
N ARG A 24 -4.44 -12.19 -11.99
CA ARG A 24 -5.16 -13.02 -12.98
C ARG A 24 -6.30 -12.26 -13.64
N ARG A 25 -5.99 -11.06 -14.14
CA ARG A 25 -6.94 -10.17 -14.81
C ARG A 25 -6.35 -9.65 -16.12
N SER A 26 -7.25 -9.34 -17.06
CA SER A 26 -6.85 -8.72 -18.33
C SER A 26 -6.26 -7.33 -18.10
N ARG A 27 -5.41 -6.87 -19.01
CA ARG A 27 -4.84 -5.52 -18.99
C ARG A 27 -5.91 -4.44 -18.87
N ALA A 28 -6.98 -4.56 -19.66
CA ALA A 28 -8.10 -3.63 -19.64
C ALA A 28 -8.81 -3.61 -18.28
N SER A 29 -8.97 -4.77 -17.65
CA SER A 29 -9.51 -4.85 -16.29
C SER A 29 -8.60 -4.17 -15.27
N ILE A 30 -7.27 -4.35 -15.37
CA ILE A 30 -6.32 -3.66 -14.50
C ILE A 30 -6.47 -2.14 -14.63
N TYR A 31 -6.48 -1.59 -15.84
CA TYR A 31 -6.63 -0.14 -16.06
C TYR A 31 -7.89 0.46 -15.44
N ARG A 32 -8.98 -0.30 -15.32
CA ARG A 32 -10.20 0.17 -14.65
C ARG A 32 -10.01 0.36 -13.14
N TYR A 33 -9.10 -0.39 -12.54
CA TYR A 33 -8.80 -0.33 -11.12
C TYR A 33 -7.67 0.64 -10.78
N VAL A 34 -6.79 0.97 -11.74
CA VAL A 34 -5.65 1.85 -11.48
C VAL A 34 -6.13 3.25 -11.11
N ASN A 35 -5.58 3.79 -10.02
CA ASN A 35 -5.79 5.17 -9.62
C ASN A 35 -5.03 6.11 -10.58
N THR A 36 -5.73 6.54 -11.63
CA THR A 36 -5.24 7.51 -12.63
C THR A 36 -6.29 8.58 -12.86
N ASN A 37 -5.83 9.79 -13.22
CA ASN A 37 -6.67 10.92 -13.57
C ASN A 37 -6.09 11.62 -14.82
N ASN A 38 -6.96 12.14 -15.70
CA ASN A 38 -6.57 12.84 -16.92
C ASN A 38 -6.00 14.23 -16.69
N GLU A 39 -6.22 14.83 -15.53
CA GLU A 39 -5.76 16.17 -15.15
C GLU A 39 -4.57 16.08 -14.19
N THR A 40 -4.64 15.17 -13.21
CA THR A 40 -3.61 15.00 -12.17
C THR A 40 -2.73 13.77 -12.44
N ILE A 41 -1.39 13.96 -12.51
CA ILE A 41 -0.43 12.88 -12.78
C ILE A 41 -0.41 11.84 -11.64
N ASN A 42 -0.39 12.33 -10.40
CA ASN A 42 -0.39 11.53 -9.17
C ASN A 42 -1.62 11.95 -8.34
N PRO A 43 -2.80 11.37 -8.61
CA PRO A 43 -3.96 11.62 -7.76
C PRO A 43 -3.68 11.18 -6.31
N PRO A 44 -4.39 11.75 -5.31
CA PRO A 44 -4.29 11.30 -3.93
C PRO A 44 -4.59 9.80 -3.80
N PHE A 45 -4.01 9.17 -2.78
CA PHE A 45 -4.22 7.76 -2.48
C PHE A 45 -5.72 7.43 -2.36
N ASP A 46 -6.15 6.34 -3.01
CA ASP A 46 -7.51 5.82 -2.93
C ASP A 46 -7.47 4.35 -2.47
N PRO A 47 -8.04 4.02 -1.28
CA PRO A 47 -8.03 2.65 -0.77
C PRO A 47 -8.86 1.67 -1.62
N GLN A 48 -9.79 2.13 -2.45
CA GLN A 48 -10.62 1.28 -3.32
C GLN A 48 -10.00 1.07 -4.71
N ARG A 49 -8.84 1.67 -4.99
CA ARG A 49 -8.15 1.58 -6.28
C ARG A 49 -6.74 1.02 -6.12
N LEU A 50 -6.16 0.59 -7.23
CA LEU A 50 -4.76 0.16 -7.30
C LEU A 50 -3.89 1.40 -7.55
N ASN A 51 -3.12 1.81 -6.54
CA ASN A 51 -2.34 3.04 -6.61
C ASN A 51 -0.99 2.79 -7.30
N PRO A 52 -0.67 3.50 -8.40
CA PRO A 52 0.65 3.39 -9.01
C PRO A 52 1.71 4.14 -8.18
N GLU A 53 2.97 3.82 -8.46
CA GLU A 53 4.11 4.57 -7.93
C GLU A 53 4.13 6.01 -8.44
N HIS A 54 4.72 6.91 -7.66
CA HIS A 54 4.77 8.32 -7.97
C HIS A 54 5.57 8.59 -9.26
N ARG A 55 4.94 9.24 -10.22
CA ARG A 55 5.56 9.58 -11.52
C ARG A 55 5.93 11.05 -11.60
N LYS A 56 7.08 11.37 -12.21
CA LYS A 56 7.48 12.76 -12.49
C LYS A 56 6.86 13.27 -13.78
N SER A 57 6.49 12.37 -14.69
CA SER A 57 5.89 12.73 -15.98
C SER A 57 4.85 11.71 -16.45
N ARG A 58 3.93 12.13 -17.33
CA ARG A 58 2.93 11.23 -17.94
C ARG A 58 3.51 10.21 -18.91
N ARG A 59 4.76 10.40 -19.34
CA ARG A 59 5.49 9.49 -20.25
C ARG A 59 6.06 8.28 -19.50
N GLU A 60 6.26 8.41 -18.19
CA GLU A 60 6.73 7.30 -17.38
C GLU A 60 5.68 6.19 -17.33
N PRO A 61 6.12 4.93 -17.46
CA PRO A 61 5.23 3.79 -17.37
C PRO A 61 4.59 3.71 -15.97
N LEU A 62 3.40 3.13 -15.91
CA LEU A 62 2.78 2.81 -14.63
C LEU A 62 3.51 1.63 -14.01
N LEU A 63 4.03 1.87 -12.82
CA LEU A 63 4.74 0.92 -11.99
C LEU A 63 4.00 0.78 -10.65
N PHE A 64 4.12 -0.36 -10.00
CA PHE A 64 3.37 -0.67 -8.78
C PHE A 64 4.26 -1.33 -7.75
N HIS A 65 4.13 -0.94 -6.48
CA HIS A 65 4.78 -1.68 -5.41
C HIS A 65 4.11 -3.04 -5.21
N PRO A 66 4.89 -4.13 -5.03
CA PRO A 66 4.32 -5.46 -4.73
C PRO A 66 3.36 -5.46 -3.53
N ASN A 67 3.67 -4.66 -2.50
CA ASN A 67 2.83 -4.51 -1.31
C ASN A 67 1.47 -3.90 -1.64
N GLU A 68 1.42 -2.93 -2.55
CA GLU A 68 0.19 -2.27 -2.98
C GLU A 68 -0.66 -3.20 -3.85
N VAL A 69 -0.03 -4.00 -4.72
CA VAL A 69 -0.71 -5.04 -5.50
C VAL A 69 -1.32 -6.11 -4.57
N ALA A 70 -0.57 -6.53 -3.54
CA ALA A 70 -1.05 -7.49 -2.54
C ALA A 70 -2.20 -6.93 -1.69
N ARG A 71 -2.11 -5.67 -1.26
CA ARG A 71 -3.20 -4.95 -0.58
C ARG A 71 -4.45 -4.93 -1.45
N PHE A 72 -4.33 -4.48 -2.70
CA PHE A 72 -5.46 -4.38 -3.62
C PHE A 72 -6.12 -5.75 -3.87
N ALA A 73 -5.32 -6.80 -4.05
CA ALA A 73 -5.82 -8.16 -4.22
C ALA A 73 -6.67 -8.63 -3.03
N ARG A 74 -6.18 -8.41 -1.81
CA ARG A 74 -6.83 -8.83 -0.57
C ARG A 74 -8.04 -7.95 -0.23
N ASP A 75 -7.85 -6.65 -0.20
CA ASP A 75 -8.78 -5.70 0.42
C ASP A 75 -9.86 -5.23 -0.56
N VAL A 76 -9.59 -5.22 -1.87
CA VAL A 76 -10.55 -4.75 -2.89
C VAL A 76 -11.09 -5.89 -3.74
N MET A 77 -10.21 -6.78 -4.21
CA MET A 77 -10.64 -7.87 -5.08
C MET A 77 -11.18 -9.10 -4.34
N GLY A 78 -10.95 -9.21 -3.03
CA GLY A 78 -11.28 -10.42 -2.26
C GLY A 78 -10.54 -11.66 -2.75
N ILE A 79 -9.42 -11.50 -3.47
CA ILE A 79 -8.53 -12.59 -3.86
C ILE A 79 -7.68 -12.93 -2.64
N THR A 80 -8.30 -13.63 -1.71
CA THR A 80 -7.62 -14.31 -0.62
C THR A 80 -7.51 -15.76 -1.04
N THR A 81 -6.29 -16.26 -1.17
CA THR A 81 -6.00 -17.69 -1.40
C THR A 81 -6.77 -18.54 -0.39
N LEU A 82 -7.93 -19.06 -0.79
CA LEU A 82 -8.62 -20.18 -0.16
C LEU A 82 -7.82 -21.47 -0.46
N GLN A 83 -6.60 -21.50 0.05
CA GLN A 83 -5.90 -22.67 0.57
C GLN A 83 -5.09 -22.16 1.77
N VAL A 84 -5.66 -22.34 2.97
CA VAL A 84 -5.04 -22.61 4.28
C VAL A 84 -3.52 -22.36 4.31
N GLU A 85 -2.97 -21.41 5.05
CA GLU A 85 -3.04 -21.23 6.50
C GLU A 85 -3.07 -19.74 6.85
N LEU A 86 -3.84 -19.37 7.89
CA LEU A 86 -3.57 -18.15 8.64
C LEU A 86 -2.15 -18.22 9.21
N LYS A 87 -1.16 -17.81 8.44
CA LYS A 87 0.07 -17.29 9.02
C LYS A 87 -0.29 -15.91 9.53
N THR A 88 -0.66 -15.86 10.80
CA THR A 88 -0.56 -14.64 11.59
C THR A 88 0.77 -13.99 11.22
N THR A 89 0.73 -12.80 10.62
CA THR A 89 1.94 -12.04 10.36
C THR A 89 2.69 -11.99 11.69
N PRO A 90 3.92 -12.54 11.77
CA PRO A 90 4.67 -12.43 13.01
C PRO A 90 4.78 -10.94 13.34
N PRO A 91 4.70 -10.55 14.64
CA PRO A 91 4.78 -9.15 15.05
C PRO A 91 5.93 -8.49 14.31
N ASN A 92 5.61 -7.54 13.45
CA ASN A 92 6.64 -6.84 12.72
C ASN A 92 7.29 -5.88 13.73
N PRO A 93 8.61 -5.91 13.96
CA PRO A 93 9.27 -4.90 14.79
C PRO A 93 8.94 -3.47 14.35
N THR A 94 8.57 -3.26 13.08
CA THR A 94 8.02 -1.99 12.61
C THR A 94 6.68 -1.64 13.26
N ASP A 95 5.76 -2.60 13.44
CA ASP A 95 4.45 -2.33 14.05
C ASP A 95 4.60 -1.95 15.53
N ASP A 96 5.54 -2.58 16.24
CA ASP A 96 5.81 -2.25 17.63
C ASP A 96 6.50 -0.89 17.75
N LEU A 97 7.47 -0.60 16.87
CA LEU A 97 8.07 0.74 16.77
C LEU A 97 7.01 1.82 16.43
N LEU A 98 6.07 1.54 15.53
CA LEU A 98 4.99 2.47 15.19
C LEU A 98 4.04 2.71 16.37
N LYS A 99 3.76 1.68 17.18
CA LYS A 99 2.99 1.84 18.43
C LYS A 99 3.74 2.67 19.46
N GLU A 100 5.05 2.46 19.61
CA GLU A 100 5.90 3.25 20.50
C GLU A 100 5.91 4.73 20.06
N ILE A 101 6.15 4.99 18.77
CA ILE A 101 6.10 6.35 18.19
C ILE A 101 4.72 6.98 18.43
N LEU A 102 3.63 6.25 18.20
CA LEU A 102 2.28 6.77 18.45
C LEU A 102 2.05 7.07 19.94
N GLY A 103 2.62 6.27 20.85
CA GLY A 103 2.59 6.51 22.29
C GLY A 103 3.29 7.81 22.66
N GLU A 104 4.53 8.00 22.18
CA GLU A 104 5.30 9.23 22.42
C GLU A 104 4.59 10.47 21.85
N LEU A 105 4.04 10.39 20.63
CA LEU A 105 3.29 11.49 20.02
C LEU A 105 2.03 11.88 20.81
N LYS A 106 1.32 10.90 21.37
CA LYS A 106 0.17 11.16 22.26
C LYS A 106 0.62 11.79 23.57
N HIS A 107 1.71 11.30 24.17
CA HIS A 107 2.26 11.86 25.40
C HIS A 107 2.71 13.32 25.22
N ILE A 108 3.45 13.60 24.14
CA ILE A 108 3.85 14.97 23.77
C ILE A 108 2.62 15.86 23.62
N ARG A 109 1.57 15.38 22.94
CA ARG A 109 0.31 16.13 22.81
C ARG A 109 -0.32 16.44 24.16
N GLU A 110 -0.42 15.49 25.07
CA GLU A 110 -0.97 15.70 26.42
C GLU A 110 -0.17 16.73 27.22
N VAL A 111 1.16 16.70 27.12
CA VAL A 111 2.04 17.68 27.77
C VAL A 111 1.80 19.06 27.17
N LEU A 112 1.73 19.18 25.84
CA LEU A 112 1.44 20.44 25.16
C LEU A 112 0.07 21.00 25.54
N GLU A 113 -0.98 20.17 25.54
CA GLU A 113 -2.33 20.58 25.96
C GLU A 113 -2.38 21.03 27.43
N ARG A 114 -1.60 20.37 28.31
CA ARG A 114 -1.43 20.81 29.70
C ARG A 114 -0.71 22.14 29.80
N VAL A 115 0.38 22.31 29.05
CA VAL A 115 1.15 23.56 29.01
C VAL A 115 0.28 24.70 28.46
N GLU A 116 -0.47 24.50 27.38
CA GLU A 116 -1.44 25.47 26.86
C GLU A 116 -2.50 25.83 27.91
N LYS A 117 -3.06 24.85 28.63
CA LYS A 117 -4.01 25.10 29.72
C LYS A 117 -3.41 25.87 30.89
N LEU A 118 -2.13 25.64 31.20
CA LEU A 118 -1.41 26.33 32.28
C LEU A 118 -0.97 27.75 31.86
N LEU A 119 -0.70 27.97 30.58
CA LEU A 119 -0.34 29.27 30.03
C LEU A 119 -1.58 30.13 29.70
N GLY A 120 -2.75 29.51 29.54
CA GLY A 120 -4.07 30.15 29.57
C GLY A 120 -4.52 30.77 28.24
N SER A 121 -5.70 30.31 27.79
CA SER A 121 -6.67 30.95 26.86
C SER A 121 -6.20 31.30 25.45
#